data_AF-A0A8T5QDI6-F1
#
_entry.id   AF-A0A8T5QDI6-F1
#
_cell.length_a   1.000
_cell.length_b   1.000
_cell.length_c   1.000
_cell.angle_alpha   90.00
_cell.angle_beta   90.00
_cell.angle_gamma   90.00
#
_symmetry.space_group_name_H-M   'P 1'
#
loop_
_entity.id
_entity.type
_entity.pdbx_description
1 polymer ?
#
loop_
_entity_poly.entity_id
_entity_poly.type
_entity_poly.pdbx_seq_one_letter_code
_entity_poly.pdbx_strand_id
1 'polypeptide(L)'
;MKPLGAEEVHFICISYCTQSIWRLIKMSEKAYEAVEIARKTGKIIKGTNEVTKAIEKDKAKLVVIAKDISPPEIIMHIPLLAKEKGIAVAEVASKEELGAAAGLKVGTASVAIVKEGEAKNLLKEFGVK
;
A
#
# COMPACT_ATOMS: atom_id res chain seq x y z
N MET A 1 6.44 15.81 -43.70
CA MET A 1 6.32 14.59 -42.90
C MET A 1 7.62 13.81 -43.07
N LYS A 2 8.58 13.98 -42.15
CA LYS A 2 9.82 13.19 -42.15
C LYS A 2 9.56 11.97 -41.25
N PRO A 3 9.91 10.74 -41.67
CA PRO A 3 9.82 9.60 -40.77
C PRO A 3 10.89 9.77 -39.68
N LEU A 4 10.49 9.69 -38.41
CA LEU A 4 11.40 9.66 -37.26
C LEU A 4 11.98 8.24 -37.14
N GLY A 5 13.27 8.16 -36.81
CA GLY A 5 14.03 6.92 -36.76
C GLY A 5 13.68 6.04 -35.56
N ALA A 6 13.94 4.74 -35.67
CA ALA A 6 13.67 3.74 -34.64
C ALA A 6 14.41 3.97 -33.29
N GLU A 7 15.37 4.89 -33.24
CA GLU A 7 16.08 5.26 -32.00
C GLU A 7 15.27 6.22 -31.11
N GLU A 8 14.39 7.05 -31.66
CA GLU A 8 13.58 7.99 -30.85
C GLU A 8 12.41 7.30 -30.13
N VAL A 9 11.93 6.17 -30.64
CA VAL A 9 10.89 5.36 -29.97
C VAL A 9 11.41 4.59 -28.75
N HIS A 10 12.72 4.30 -28.70
CA HIS A 10 13.32 3.60 -27.55
C HIS A 10 13.47 4.53 -26.32
N PHE A 11 13.75 5.82 -26.55
CA PHE A 11 13.91 6.81 -25.47
C PHE A 11 12.57 7.25 -24.85
N ILE A 12 11.52 7.35 -25.67
CA ILE A 12 10.16 7.67 -25.20
C ILE A 12 9.60 6.53 -24.32
N CYS A 13 9.92 5.26 -24.65
CA CYS A 13 9.50 4.11 -23.87
C CYS A 13 10.20 4.05 -22.50
N ILE A 14 11.49 4.38 -22.41
CA ILE A 14 12.23 4.44 -21.13
C ILE A 14 11.75 5.61 -20.25
N SER A 15 11.40 6.76 -20.84
CA SER A 15 10.90 7.93 -20.10
C SER A 15 9.50 7.71 -19.50
N TYR A 16 8.59 7.05 -20.22
CA TYR A 16 7.27 6.68 -19.69
C TYR A 16 7.32 5.46 -18.73
N CYS A 17 8.28 4.55 -18.94
CA CYS A 17 8.50 3.41 -18.06
C CYS A 17 9.08 3.84 -16.69
N THR A 18 10.04 4.77 -16.67
CA THR A 18 10.59 5.33 -15.42
C THR A 18 9.57 6.13 -14.62
N GLN A 19 8.70 6.92 -15.27
CA GLN A 19 7.64 7.66 -14.55
C GLN A 19 6.63 6.75 -13.85
N SER A 20 6.29 5.61 -14.44
CA SER A 20 5.34 4.66 -13.85
C SER A 20 5.92 3.95 -12.62
N ILE A 21 7.19 3.55 -12.70
CA ILE A 21 7.93 2.93 -11.60
C ILE A 21 8.18 3.94 -10.48
N TRP A 22 8.55 5.17 -10.82
CA TRP A 22 8.82 6.23 -9.83
C TRP A 22 7.55 6.64 -9.07
N ARG A 23 6.38 6.61 -9.73
CA ARG A 23 5.09 6.86 -9.09
C ARG A 23 4.71 5.75 -8.09
N LEU A 24 5.03 4.50 -8.40
CA LEU A 24 4.80 3.37 -7.48
C LEU A 24 5.67 3.48 -6.22
N ILE A 25 6.97 3.74 -6.39
CA ILE A 25 7.91 3.89 -5.26
C ILE A 25 7.45 5.03 -4.34
N LYS A 26 7.13 6.20 -4.89
CA LYS A 26 6.62 7.33 -4.12
C LYS A 26 5.33 7.03 -3.35
N MET A 27 4.46 6.19 -3.91
CA MET A 27 3.20 5.85 -3.26
C MET A 27 3.39 4.88 -2.09
N SER A 28 4.35 3.95 -2.21
CA SER A 28 4.72 3.04 -1.12
C SER A 28 5.36 3.78 0.05
N GLU A 29 6.22 4.77 -0.20
CA GLU A 29 6.81 5.60 0.87
C GLU A 29 5.74 6.33 1.68
N LYS A 30 4.76 6.94 1.00
CA LYS A 30 3.61 7.58 1.65
C LYS A 30 2.76 6.61 2.47
N ALA A 31 2.67 5.35 2.04
CA ALA A 31 1.93 4.33 2.77
C ALA A 31 2.61 4.01 4.11
N TYR A 32 3.95 3.92 4.15
CA TYR A 32 4.69 3.76 5.40
C TYR A 32 4.49 4.94 6.35
N GLU A 33 4.60 6.16 5.84
CA GLU A 33 4.40 7.39 6.63
C GLU A 33 2.96 7.46 7.20
N ALA A 34 1.96 7.11 6.39
CA ALA A 34 0.57 7.05 6.84
C ALA A 34 0.38 6.03 7.98
N VAL A 35 1.03 4.88 7.92
CA VAL A 35 1.00 3.86 8.99
C VAL A 35 1.66 4.39 10.26
N GLU A 36 2.81 5.07 10.15
CA GLU A 36 3.50 5.64 11.32
C GLU A 36 2.67 6.71 12.03
N ILE A 37 2.06 7.62 11.27
CA ILE A 37 1.21 8.68 11.81
C ILE A 37 -0.07 8.08 12.41
N ALA A 38 -0.72 7.15 11.71
CA ALA A 38 -1.92 6.49 12.20
C ALA A 38 -1.65 5.65 13.46
N ARG A 39 -0.44 5.10 13.60
CA ARG A 39 0.00 4.43 14.83
C ARG A 39 0.07 5.38 16.02
N LYS A 40 0.63 6.58 15.83
CA LYS A 40 0.83 7.58 16.91
C LYS A 40 -0.47 8.27 17.30
N THR A 41 -1.30 8.61 16.32
CA THR A 41 -2.45 9.52 16.49
C THR A 41 -3.80 8.81 16.44
N GLY A 42 -3.81 7.55 16.03
CA GLY A 42 -5.01 6.79 15.72
C GLY A 42 -4.99 5.36 16.25
N LYS A 43 -5.47 4.43 15.43
CA LYS A 43 -5.51 3.00 15.76
C LYS A 43 -5.25 2.18 14.51
N ILE A 44 -4.22 1.35 14.59
CA ILE A 44 -3.84 0.39 13.56
C ILE A 44 -4.10 -1.04 14.06
N ILE A 45 -4.41 -1.92 13.13
CA ILE A 45 -4.49 -3.36 13.32
C ILE A 45 -3.35 -3.99 12.52
N LYS A 46 -2.67 -4.96 13.12
CA LYS A 46 -1.47 -5.57 12.58
C LYS A 46 -1.65 -7.08 12.49
N GLY A 47 -1.14 -7.66 11.41
CA GLY A 47 -1.19 -9.10 11.16
C GLY A 47 -2.42 -9.51 10.36
N THR A 48 -2.21 -10.47 9.46
CA THR A 48 -3.18 -10.91 8.45
C THR A 48 -4.53 -11.31 9.05
N ASN A 49 -4.54 -12.16 10.08
CA ASN A 49 -5.79 -12.65 10.65
C ASN A 49 -6.68 -11.54 11.21
N GLU A 50 -6.08 -10.53 11.84
CA GLU A 50 -6.83 -9.41 12.42
C GLU A 50 -7.21 -8.38 11.34
N VAL A 51 -6.37 -8.20 10.32
CA VAL A 51 -6.69 -7.38 9.14
C VAL A 51 -7.90 -7.94 8.40
N THR A 52 -7.96 -9.25 8.16
CA THR A 52 -9.11 -9.89 7.51
C THR A 52 -10.39 -9.65 8.31
N LYS A 53 -10.37 -9.83 9.64
CA LYS A 53 -11.52 -9.52 10.50
C LYS A 53 -11.92 -8.04 10.46
N ALA A 54 -10.96 -7.13 10.32
CA ALA A 54 -11.23 -5.70 10.25
C ALA A 54 -11.90 -5.30 8.93
N ILE A 55 -11.52 -5.95 7.84
CA ILE A 55 -12.13 -5.81 6.51
C ILE A 55 -13.55 -6.37 6.52
N GLU A 56 -13.75 -7.58 7.05
CA GLU A 56 -15.08 -8.20 7.16
C GLU A 56 -16.07 -7.34 7.94
N LYS A 57 -15.59 -6.67 9.00
CA LYS A 57 -16.37 -5.78 9.86
C LYS A 57 -16.49 -4.35 9.33
N ASP A 58 -15.95 -4.05 8.15
CA ASP A 58 -15.97 -2.71 7.52
C ASP A 58 -15.34 -1.61 8.40
N LYS A 59 -14.35 -1.98 9.22
CA LYS A 59 -13.67 -1.04 10.12
C LYS A 59 -12.38 -0.49 9.53
N ALA A 60 -11.82 -1.14 8.51
CA ALA A 60 -10.59 -0.71 7.88
C ALA A 60 -10.86 0.41 6.86
N LYS A 61 -10.04 1.46 6.92
CA LYS A 61 -10.08 2.59 5.98
C LYS A 61 -9.03 2.46 4.88
N LEU A 62 -7.83 2.02 5.26
CA LEU A 62 -6.75 1.66 4.35
C LEU A 62 -6.14 0.35 4.81
N VAL A 63 -5.84 -0.53 3.87
CA VAL A 63 -5.09 -1.76 4.10
C VAL A 63 -3.77 -1.67 3.34
N VAL A 64 -2.67 -1.85 4.06
CA VAL A 64 -1.31 -1.88 3.48
C VAL A 64 -0.81 -3.31 3.51
N ILE A 65 -0.30 -3.77 2.38
CA ILE A 65 0.10 -5.16 2.14
C ILE A 65 1.55 -5.17 1.64
N ALA A 66 2.38 -6.05 2.21
CA ALA A 66 3.74 -6.27 1.72
C ALA A 66 3.77 -7.29 0.58
N LYS A 67 4.62 -7.06 -0.42
CA LYS A 67 4.84 -7.99 -1.54
C LYS A 67 5.81 -9.13 -1.20
N ASP A 68 6.77 -8.89 -0.31
CA ASP A 68 7.80 -9.86 0.10
C ASP A 68 7.31 -10.91 1.12
N ILE A 69 6.20 -11.58 0.82
CA ILE A 69 5.62 -12.61 1.70
C ILE A 69 5.68 -13.99 1.06
N SER A 70 6.25 -14.92 1.82
CA SER A 70 6.22 -16.35 1.56
C SER A 70 5.54 -17.03 2.76
N PRO A 71 4.43 -17.75 2.58
CA PRO A 71 3.74 -18.07 1.32
C PRO A 71 2.76 -16.97 0.83
N PRO A 72 2.58 -16.82 -0.49
CA PRO A 72 1.73 -15.76 -1.08
C PRO A 72 0.22 -15.94 -0.81
N GLU A 73 -0.22 -17.14 -0.46
CA GLU A 73 -1.62 -17.48 -0.18
C GLU A 73 -2.25 -16.59 0.91
N ILE A 74 -1.43 -16.15 1.85
CA ILE A 74 -1.82 -15.29 2.99
C ILE A 74 -2.27 -13.90 2.50
N ILE A 75 -1.77 -13.44 1.35
CA ILE A 75 -2.12 -12.11 0.84
C ILE A 75 -3.25 -12.20 -0.18
N MET A 76 -3.30 -13.25 -1.00
CA MET A 76 -4.17 -13.29 -2.17
C MET A 76 -5.66 -13.02 -1.86
N HIS A 77 -6.13 -13.37 -0.66
CA HIS A 77 -7.51 -13.13 -0.25
C HIS A 77 -7.79 -11.68 0.19
N ILE A 78 -6.80 -10.95 0.72
CA ILE A 78 -7.01 -9.61 1.30
C ILE A 78 -7.44 -8.58 0.24
N PRO A 79 -6.77 -8.42 -0.91
CA PRO A 79 -7.18 -7.46 -1.93
C PRO A 79 -8.57 -7.74 -2.49
N LEU A 80 -8.95 -9.02 -2.60
CA LEU A 80 -10.29 -9.40 -3.07
C LEU A 80 -11.36 -8.93 -2.08
N LEU A 81 -11.21 -9.28 -0.79
CA LEU A 81 -12.15 -8.86 0.25
C LEU A 81 -12.24 -7.34 0.39
N ALA A 82 -11.10 -6.64 0.33
CA ALA A 82 -11.05 -5.19 0.39
C ALA A 82 -11.75 -4.54 -0.82
N LYS A 83 -11.61 -5.11 -2.02
CA LYS A 83 -12.28 -4.63 -3.23
C LYS A 83 -13.80 -4.79 -3.16
N GLU A 84 -14.29 -5.90 -2.61
CA GLU A 84 -15.74 -6.11 -2.42
C GLU A 84 -16.35 -5.10 -1.45
N LYS A 85 -15.59 -4.70 -0.42
CA LYS A 85 -15.99 -3.67 0.55
C LYS A 85 -15.71 -2.23 0.10
N GLY A 86 -14.99 -2.05 -1.00
CA GLY A 86 -14.58 -0.72 -1.48
C GLY A 86 -13.54 -0.03 -0.58
N ILE A 87 -12.73 -0.80 0.15
CA ILE A 87 -11.65 -0.31 1.02
C ILE A 87 -10.39 -0.11 0.19
N ALA A 88 -9.65 0.99 0.41
CA ALA A 88 -8.42 1.25 -0.32
C ALA A 88 -7.30 0.27 0.11
N VAL A 89 -6.51 -0.18 -0.86
CA VAL A 89 -5.38 -1.08 -0.65
C VAL A 89 -4.11 -0.44 -1.21
N ALA A 90 -3.06 -0.40 -0.40
CA ALA A 90 -1.73 0.02 -0.80
C ALA A 90 -0.75 -1.16 -0.72
N GLU A 91 0.14 -1.25 -1.70
CA GLU A 91 1.17 -2.29 -1.73
C GLU A 91 2.54 -1.69 -1.44
N VAL A 92 3.33 -2.39 -0.62
CA VAL A 92 4.71 -2.02 -0.28
C VAL A 92 5.66 -3.17 -0.59
N ALA A 93 6.94 -2.86 -0.78
CA ALA A 93 7.93 -3.85 -1.20
C ALA A 93 8.31 -4.79 -0.05
N SER A 94 8.68 -4.25 1.12
CA SER A 94 9.21 -5.02 2.25
C SER A 94 8.20 -5.18 3.39
N LYS A 95 8.16 -6.39 3.97
CA LYS A 95 7.39 -6.67 5.19
C LYS A 95 8.09 -6.17 6.46
N GLU A 96 9.41 -6.10 6.43
CA GLU A 96 10.25 -5.67 7.56
C GLU A 96 10.05 -4.18 7.81
N GLU A 97 10.09 -3.37 6.75
CA GLU A 97 9.81 -1.93 6.81
C GLU A 97 8.38 -1.64 7.28
N LEU A 98 7.40 -2.39 6.77
CA LEU A 98 6.01 -2.29 7.23
C LEU A 98 5.88 -2.60 8.72
N GLY A 99 6.58 -3.65 9.18
CA GLY A 99 6.65 -4.02 10.59
C GLY A 99 7.25 -2.90 11.45
N ALA A 100 8.37 -2.32 10.99
CA ALA A 100 9.05 -1.22 11.67
C ALA A 100 8.15 0.02 11.79
N ALA A 101 7.50 0.43 10.70
CA ALA A 101 6.52 1.53 10.68
C ALA A 101 5.35 1.28 11.65
N ALA A 102 4.86 0.05 11.69
CA ALA A 102 3.83 -0.40 12.63
C ALA A 102 4.32 -0.54 14.09
N GLY A 103 5.63 -0.40 14.34
CA GLY A 103 6.23 -0.48 15.68
C GLY A 103 6.54 -1.88 16.17
N LEU A 104 6.67 -2.83 15.26
CA LEU A 104 7.05 -4.20 15.55
C LEU A 104 8.53 -4.41 15.21
N LYS A 105 9.20 -5.26 16.01
CA LYS A 105 10.56 -5.74 15.72
C LYS A 105 10.57 -6.88 14.68
N VAL A 106 9.38 -7.35 14.29
CA VAL A 106 9.17 -8.45 13.34
C VAL A 106 8.45 -7.93 12.10
N GLY A 107 8.80 -8.46 10.93
CA GLY A 107 8.14 -8.12 9.69
C GLY A 107 6.65 -8.49 9.73
N THR A 108 5.81 -7.66 9.11
CA THR A 108 4.36 -7.84 9.09
C THR A 108 3.87 -7.92 7.66
N ALA A 109 3.03 -8.92 7.36
CA ALA A 109 2.49 -9.12 6.03
C ALA A 109 1.42 -8.10 5.63
N SER A 110 0.59 -7.68 6.59
CA SER A 110 -0.47 -6.71 6.36
C SER A 110 -0.78 -5.89 7.60
N VAL A 111 -1.13 -4.64 7.36
CA VAL A 111 -1.53 -3.66 8.38
C VAL A 111 -2.77 -2.95 7.89
N ALA A 112 -3.77 -2.80 8.75
CA ALA A 112 -4.98 -2.04 8.47
C ALA A 112 -5.06 -0.81 9.36
N ILE A 113 -5.35 0.34 8.78
CA ILE A 113 -5.64 1.57 9.50
C ILE A 113 -7.15 1.60 9.77
N VAL A 114 -7.53 1.58 11.05
CA VAL A 114 -8.94 1.63 11.48
C VAL A 114 -9.34 3.06 11.86
N LYS A 115 -8.45 3.75 12.57
CA LYS A 115 -8.66 5.15 12.94
C LYS A 115 -7.52 5.98 12.37
N GLU A 116 -7.91 6.90 11.50
CA GLU A 116 -7.05 7.68 10.62
C GLU A 116 -6.23 8.73 11.35
N GLY A 117 -6.71 9.21 12.51
CA GLY A 117 -6.01 10.24 13.30
C GLY A 117 -5.66 11.47 12.46
N GLU A 118 -4.40 11.87 12.48
CA GLU A 118 -3.85 12.97 11.66
C GLU A 118 -3.46 12.52 10.24
N ALA A 119 -3.43 11.20 9.96
CA ALA A 119 -3.11 10.66 8.64
C ALA A 119 -4.24 10.83 7.60
N LYS A 120 -5.35 11.48 7.96
CA LYS A 120 -6.50 11.74 7.07
C LYS A 120 -6.10 12.42 5.76
N ASN A 121 -5.13 13.33 5.80
CA ASN A 121 -4.69 14.04 4.61
C ASN A 121 -3.95 13.12 3.63
N LEU A 122 -3.14 12.19 4.15
CA LEU A 122 -2.43 11.20 3.35
C LEU A 122 -3.40 10.15 2.80
N LEU A 123 -4.39 9.73 3.59
CA LEU A 123 -5.39 8.73 3.18
C LEU A 123 -6.27 9.19 2.01
N LYS A 124 -6.54 10.50 1.91
CA LYS A 124 -7.25 11.08 0.76
C LYS A 124 -6.49 10.88 -0.56
N GLU A 125 -5.15 10.85 -0.53
CA GLU A 125 -4.34 10.59 -1.73
C GLU A 125 -4.52 9.16 -2.27
N PHE A 126 -4.88 8.22 -1.40
CA PHE A 126 -5.18 6.83 -1.76
C PHE A 126 -6.64 6.63 -2.20
N GLY A 127 -7.45 7.71 -2.27
CA GLY A 127 -8.85 7.64 -2.68
C GLY A 127 -9.78 7.04 -1.61
N VAL A 128 -9.35 7.05 -0.34
CA VAL A 128 -10.21 6.65 0.79
C VAL A 128 -11.36 7.65 0.91
N LYS A 129 -12.60 7.15 0.86
CA LYS A 129 -13.83 7.94 1.03
C LYS A 129 -14.10 8.26 2.50
#